data_AF-A0A6P1KRB8-F1
#
_entry.id   AF-A0A6P1KRB8-F1
#
_cell.length_a   1.000
_cell.length_b   1.000
_cell.length_c   1.000
_cell.angle_alpha   90.00
_cell.angle_beta   90.00
_cell.angle_gamma   90.00
#
_symmetry.space_group_name_H-M   'P 1'
#
loop_
_entity.id
_entity.type
_entity.pdbx_description
1 polymer ?
#
loop_
_entity_poly.entity_id
_entity_poly.type
_entity_poly.pdbx_seq_one_letter_code
_entity_poly.pdbx_strand_id
1 'polypeptide(L)'
;MKLTATENGLLIPKELLGENQEFEIIQENGKIIITSIKQTSSIWDLGSNPVECDVTDGAINHDRYLYNPLTEIKASLTELKDS
;
A
#
# COMPACT_ATOMS: atom_id res chain seq x y z
N MET A 1 3.25 35.95 -5.79
CA MET A 1 3.25 36.60 -4.46
C MET A 1 4.68 37.05 -4.14
N LYS A 2 4.88 38.22 -3.51
CA LYS A 2 6.20 38.71 -3.10
C LYS A 2 6.27 38.68 -1.58
N LEU A 3 7.19 37.91 -1.04
CA LEU A 3 7.44 37.79 0.39
C LEU A 3 8.84 38.33 0.69
N THR A 4 9.00 38.96 1.84
CA THR A 4 10.29 39.47 2.31
C THR A 4 10.80 38.51 3.38
N ALA A 5 12.04 38.06 3.23
CA ALA A 5 12.69 37.27 4.27
C ALA A 5 12.95 38.16 5.50
N THR A 6 12.61 37.64 6.67
CA THR A 6 12.97 38.22 7.96
C THR A 6 14.30 37.63 8.44
N GLU A 7 14.84 38.12 9.56
CA GLU A 7 16.04 37.56 10.21
C GLU A 7 15.89 36.07 10.56
N ASN A 8 14.64 35.63 10.76
CA ASN A 8 14.29 34.24 11.08
C ASN A 8 13.94 33.40 9.84
N GLY A 9 14.00 33.97 8.63
CA GLY A 9 13.69 33.28 7.37
C GLY A 9 12.44 33.78 6.65
N LEU A 10 11.98 32.99 5.68
CA LEU A 10 10.83 33.28 4.83
C LEU A 10 9.56 32.66 5.42
N LEU A 11 8.55 33.48 5.68
CA LEU A 11 7.27 33.01 6.22
C LEU A 11 6.33 32.62 5.09
N ILE A 12 5.98 31.33 4.99
CA ILE A 12 5.10 30.79 3.97
C ILE A 12 3.72 30.53 4.61
N PRO A 13 2.63 31.11 4.07
CA PRO A 13 1.28 30.86 4.56
C PRO A 13 0.93 29.37 4.52
N LYS A 14 0.30 28.87 5.59
CA LYS A 14 -0.03 27.43 5.73
C LYS A 14 -1.03 26.96 4.67
N GLU A 15 -1.86 27.86 4.17
CA GLU A 15 -2.84 27.59 3.11
C GLU A 15 -2.16 27.15 1.81
N LEU A 16 -0.89 27.51 1.59
CA LEU A 16 -0.09 27.06 0.44
C LEU A 16 0.56 25.69 0.65
N LEU A 17 0.76 25.29 1.91
CA LEU A 17 1.45 24.06 2.28
C LEU A 17 0.47 22.90 2.54
N GLY A 18 -0.81 23.18 2.79
CA GLY A 18 -1.84 22.19 3.09
C GLY A 18 -1.86 21.79 4.57
N GLU A 19 -2.85 20.98 4.95
CA GLU A 19 -3.04 20.49 6.32
C GLU A 19 -2.10 19.31 6.64
N ASN A 20 -1.41 19.38 7.78
CA ASN A 20 -0.67 18.30 8.43
C ASN A 20 0.29 17.48 7.56
N GLN A 21 1.47 18.03 7.27
CA GLN A 21 2.56 17.24 6.71
C GLN A 21 3.95 17.65 7.22
N GLU A 22 4.86 16.69 7.22
CA GLU A 22 6.29 16.97 7.15
C GLU A 22 6.65 17.38 5.72
N PHE A 23 7.60 18.30 5.57
CA PHE A 23 8.00 18.82 4.27
C PHE A 23 9.48 18.60 4.05
N GLU A 24 9.83 18.19 2.84
CA GLU A 24 11.20 18.14 2.37
C GLU A 24 11.54 19.44 1.64
N ILE A 25 12.72 19.99 1.91
CA ILE A 25 13.22 21.22 1.29
C ILE A 25 14.47 20.88 0.49
N ILE A 26 14.42 21.13 -0.81
CA ILE A 26 15.54 20.91 -1.73
C ILE A 26 15.92 22.23 -2.39
N GLN A 27 17.21 22.54 -2.43
CA GLN A 27 17.74 23.71 -3.11
C GLN A 27 18.37 23.31 -4.44
N GLU A 28 17.78 23.73 -5.55
CA GLU A 28 18.29 23.47 -6.90
C GLU A 28 18.30 24.73 -7.75
N ASN A 29 19.42 25.03 -8.42
CA ASN A 29 19.52 26.11 -9.41
C ASN A 29 18.99 27.48 -8.91
N GLY A 30 19.26 27.81 -7.64
CA GLY A 30 18.79 29.06 -7.01
C GLY A 30 17.31 29.07 -6.65
N LYS A 31 16.62 27.93 -6.74
CA LYS A 31 15.23 27.74 -6.32
C LYS A 31 15.17 26.88 -5.07
N ILE A 32 14.16 27.14 -4.25
CA ILE A 32 13.80 26.29 -3.11
C ILE A 32 12.53 25.54 -3.52
N ILE A 33 12.59 24.22 -3.50
CA ILE A 33 11.47 23.33 -3.80
C ILE A 33 11.02 22.74 -2.46
N ILE A 34 9.73 22.90 -2.16
CA ILE A 34 9.11 22.40 -0.94
C ILE A 34 8.11 21.32 -1.36
N THR A 35 8.31 20.10 -0.90
CA THR A 35 7.48 18.95 -1.25
C THR A 35 6.89 18.35 0.02
N SER A 36 5.60 18.02 0.00
CA SER A 36 4.96 17.31 1.11
C SER A 36 5.44 15.85 1.14
N ILE A 37 5.90 15.41 2.30
CA ILE A 37 6.24 14.00 2.53
C ILE A 37 4.93 13.28 2.78
N LYS A 38 4.52 12.40 1.85
CA LYS A 38 3.37 11.53 2.11
C LYS A 38 3.68 10.70 3.35
N GLN A 39 2.84 10.83 4.37
CA GLN A 39 2.84 9.86 5.46
C GLN A 39 2.61 8.48 4.85
N THR A 40 3.62 7.63 4.92
CA THR A 40 3.48 6.22 4.58
C THR A 40 2.52 5.61 5.60
N SER A 41 1.48 4.94 5.10
CA SER A 41 0.60 4.12 5.95
C SER A 41 1.46 3.22 6.83
N SER A 42 1.20 3.27 8.13
CA SER A 42 1.91 2.47 9.11
C SER A 42 1.68 0.99 8.84
N ILE A 43 2.65 0.12 9.18
CA ILE A 43 2.44 -1.33 9.21
C ILE A 43 1.25 -1.70 10.13
N TRP A 44 0.98 -0.86 11.14
CA TRP A 44 -0.13 -1.00 12.07
C TRP A 44 -1.49 -0.64 11.45
N ASP A 45 -1.51 0.03 10.29
CA ASP A 45 -2.73 0.35 9.55
C ASP A 45 -3.17 -0.81 8.63
N LEU A 46 -2.38 -1.89 8.57
CA LEU A 46 -2.77 -3.10 7.84
C LEU A 46 -3.92 -3.82 8.56
N GLY A 47 -4.99 -4.10 7.82
CA GLY A 47 -6.19 -4.75 8.34
C GLY A 47 -7.19 -3.80 9.00
N SER A 48 -6.92 -2.50 9.05
CA SER A 48 -7.88 -1.50 9.56
C SER A 48 -9.11 -1.33 8.67
N ASN A 49 -9.02 -1.70 7.39
CA ASN A 49 -10.14 -1.74 6.46
C ASN A 49 -10.16 -3.08 5.70
N PRO A 50 -10.67 -4.16 6.32
CA PRO A 50 -10.75 -5.46 5.66
C PRO A 50 -11.74 -5.40 4.49
N VAL A 51 -11.45 -6.12 3.42
CA VAL A 51 -12.38 -6.29 2.30
C VAL A 51 -13.46 -7.29 2.70
N GLU A 52 -14.73 -6.90 2.58
CA GLU A 52 -15.82 -7.86 2.68
C GLU A 52 -15.81 -8.77 1.45
N CYS A 53 -15.67 -10.07 1.70
CA CYS A 53 -15.54 -11.10 0.69
C CYS A 53 -16.64 -12.14 0.91
N ASP A 54 -17.55 -12.27 -0.06
CA ASP A 54 -18.63 -13.27 -0.03
C ASP A 54 -18.13 -14.71 -0.35
N VAL A 55 -16.83 -14.88 -0.59
CA VAL A 55 -16.23 -16.17 -0.91
C VAL A 55 -15.82 -16.87 0.39
N THR A 56 -16.62 -17.84 0.80
CA THR A 56 -16.39 -18.66 2.01
C THR A 56 -15.61 -19.94 1.73
N ASP A 57 -15.36 -20.25 0.45
CA ASP A 57 -14.81 -21.53 -0.01
C ASP A 57 -13.46 -21.88 0.64
N GLY A 58 -12.54 -20.91 0.70
CA GLY A 58 -11.22 -21.11 1.31
C GLY A 58 -11.25 -21.39 2.82
N ALA A 59 -12.24 -20.85 3.55
CA ALA A 59 -12.40 -21.08 4.98
C ALA A 59 -13.15 -22.39 5.26
N ILE A 60 -14.18 -22.70 4.46
CA ILE A 60 -15.03 -23.89 4.64
C ILE A 60 -14.33 -25.16 4.17
N ASN A 61 -13.65 -25.10 3.02
CA ASN A 61 -12.98 -26.24 2.41
C ASN A 61 -11.46 -26.22 2.66
N HIS A 62 -11.00 -25.51 3.69
CA HIS A 62 -9.58 -25.37 4.02
C HIS A 62 -8.86 -26.73 4.11
N ASP A 63 -9.44 -27.68 4.85
CA ASP A 63 -8.86 -29.02 5.02
C ASP A 63 -8.81 -29.80 3.69
N ARG A 64 -9.75 -29.56 2.78
CA ARG A 64 -9.72 -30.15 1.44
C ARG A 64 -8.51 -29.65 0.66
N TYR A 65 -8.23 -28.34 0.68
CA TYR A 65 -7.08 -27.79 -0.04
C TYR A 65 -5.73 -28.20 0.57
N LEU A 66 -5.66 -28.31 1.90
CA LEU A 66 -4.43 -28.70 2.59
C LEU A 66 -4.11 -30.19 2.45
N TYR A 67 -5.12 -31.06 2.58
CA TYR A 67 -4.90 -32.50 2.72
C TYR A 67 -5.31 -33.32 1.49
N ASN A 68 -5.95 -32.70 0.50
CA ASN A 68 -6.37 -33.39 -0.72
C ASN A 68 -5.76 -32.87 -2.05
N PRO A 69 -4.47 -32.47 -2.13
CA PRO A 69 -3.85 -32.09 -3.41
C PRO A 69 -3.58 -33.29 -4.35
N LEU A 70 -3.85 -34.53 -3.92
CA LEU A 70 -3.42 -35.76 -4.61
C LEU A 70 -4.54 -36.56 -5.30
N THR A 71 -5.81 -36.14 -5.21
CA THR A 71 -6.91 -36.89 -5.85
C THR A 71 -7.04 -36.60 -7.35
N GLU A 72 -6.64 -35.42 -7.83
CA GLU A 72 -6.64 -35.12 -9.28
C GLU A 72 -5.52 -35.84 -10.04
N ILE A 73 -4.37 -36.09 -9.41
CA ILE A 73 -3.25 -36.80 -10.06
C ILE A 73 -3.56 -38.28 -10.29
N LYS A 74 -4.41 -38.90 -9.46
CA LYS A 74 -4.79 -40.32 -9.62
C LYS A 74 -5.84 -40.55 -10.72
N ALA A 75 -6.69 -39.57 -11.03
CA ALA A 75 -7.66 -39.69 -12.11
C ALA A 75 -6.95 -39.81 -13.48
N SER A 76 -5.99 -38.93 -13.76
CA SER A 76 -5.27 -38.92 -15.03
C SER A 76 -4.32 -40.12 -15.24
N LEU A 77 -3.84 -40.76 -14.17
CA LEU A 77 -2.96 -41.94 -14.28
C LEU A 77 -3.71 -43.26 -14.48
N THR A 78 -5.00 -43.30 -14.18
CA THR A 78 -5.80 -44.53 -14.33
C THR A 78 -6.31 -44.69 -15.78
N GLU A 79 -6.58 -43.58 -16.48
CA GLU A 79 -7.01 -43.60 -17.89
C GLU A 79 -5.89 -43.97 -18.87
N LEU A 80 -4.62 -43.85 -18.48
CA LEU A 80 -3.46 -44.21 -19.31
C LEU A 80 -3.04 -45.69 -19.18
N LYS A 81 -3.70 -46.47 -18.34
CA LYS A 81 -3.35 -47.88 -18.10
C LYS A 81 -4.23 -48.89 -18.85
N ASP A 82 -5.31 -48.41 -19.46
CA ASP A 82 -6.29 -49.21 -20.23
C ASP A 82 -6.21 -48.94 -21.75
N SER A 83 -5.05 -48.51 -22.27
CA SER A 83 -4.76 -48.43 -23.72
C SER A 83 -3.55 -49.23 -24.14
#